data_AF-A0A4R4WUM8-F1
#
_entry.id   AF-A0A4R4WUM8-F1
#
_cell.length_a   1.000
_cell.length_b   1.000
_cell.length_c   1.000
_cell.angle_alpha   90.00
_cell.angle_beta   90.00
_cell.angle_gamma   90.00
#
_symmetry.space_group_name_H-M   'P 1'
#
loop_
_entity.id
_entity.type
_entity.pdbx_description
1 polymer ?
#
loop_
_entity_poly.entity_id
_entity_poly.type
_entity_poly.pdbx_seq_one_letter_code
_entity_poly.pdbx_strand_id
1 'polypeptide(L)' 'MSHGHRAVRDSKNPTGPALIFTPGEWNAFISGVKSGEFG' A
#
# COMPACT_ATOMS: atom_id res chain seq x y z
N MET A 1 -17.89 -6.91 -8.65
CA MET A 1 -17.06 -5.71 -8.84
C MET A 1 -15.65 -6.06 -8.41
N SER A 2 -14.68 -6.09 -9.32
CA SER A 2 -13.28 -6.34 -8.97
C SER A 2 -12.70 -5.07 -8.32
N HIS A 3 -12.61 -5.08 -6.99
CA HIS A 3 -11.84 -4.07 -6.28
C HIS A 3 -10.36 -4.34 -6.58
N GLY A 4 -9.78 -3.62 -7.54
CA GLY A 4 -8.40 -3.85 -8.01
C GLY A 4 -7.35 -3.66 -6.91
N HIS A 5 -6.21 -4.34 -7.05
CA HIS A 5 -5.06 -4.22 -6.15
C HIS A 5 -4.38 -2.85 -6.26
N ARG A 6 -3.67 -2.44 -5.19
CA ARG A 6 -2.80 -1.26 -5.17
C ARG A 6 -1.34 -1.70 -5.17
N ALA A 7 -0.57 -1.25 -6.16
CA ALA A 7 0.87 -1.53 -6.25
C ALA A 7 1.66 -0.26 -5.90
N VAL A 8 2.64 -0.38 -5.00
CA VAL A 8 3.57 0.69 -4.62
C VAL A 8 4.99 0.28 -5.03
N ARG A 9 5.70 1.17 -5.74
CA ARG A 9 7.09 0.98 -6.16
C ARG A 9 7.97 2.05 -5.55
N ASP A 10 9.18 1.66 -5.17
CA ASP A 10 10.24 2.60 -4.86
C ASP A 10 10.80 3.20 -6.15
N SER A 11 10.64 4.52 -6.33
CA SER A 11 11.15 5.23 -7.50
C SER A 11 12.68 5.26 -7.55
N LYS A 12 13.37 5.11 -6.41
CA LYS A 12 14.84 5.06 -6.35
C LYS A 12 15.40 3.69 -6.69
N ASN A 13 14.56 2.65 -6.70
CA ASN A 13 14.91 1.30 -7.10
C ASN A 13 13.84 0.75 -8.08
N PRO A 14 13.76 1.28 -9.31
CA PRO A 14 12.65 0.99 -10.23
C PRO A 14 12.62 -0.47 -10.71
N THR A 15 13.75 -1.19 -10.63
CA THR A 15 13.84 -2.62 -10.96
C THR A 15 13.58 -3.52 -9.75
N GLY A 16 13.52 -2.97 -8.53
CA GLY A 16 13.17 -3.68 -7.31
C GLY A 16 11.71 -4.11 -7.26
N PRO A 17 11.30 -4.97 -6.31
CA PRO A 17 9.94 -5.50 -6.21
C PRO A 17 8.89 -4.42 -5.89
N ALA A 18 7.63 -4.68 -6.24
CA ALA A 18 6.49 -3.84 -5.85
C ALA A 18 5.83 -4.43 -4.60
N LEU A 19 5.35 -3.54 -3.73
CA LEU A 19 4.43 -3.91 -2.66
C LEU A 19 3.03 -3.93 -3.21
N ILE A 20 2.35 -5.07 -3.12
CA ILE A 20 0.98 -5.25 -3.63
C ILE A 20 0.03 -5.38 -2.45
N PHE A 21 -0.96 -4.51 -2.40
CA PHE A 21 -2.01 -4.51 -1.38
C PHE A 21 -3.33 -4.96 -2.01
N THR A 22 -4.06 -5.79 -1.29
CA THR A 22 -5.51 -5.90 -1.48
C THR A 22 -6.19 -4.57 -1.13
N PRO A 23 -7.43 -4.36 -1.60
CA PRO A 23 -8.22 -3.19 -1.20
C PRO A 23 -8.37 -3.05 0.32
N GLY A 24 -8.55 -4.17 1.03
CA GLY A 24 -8.70 -4.18 2.49
C GLY A 24 -7.41 -3.76 3.21
N GLU A 25 -6.27 -4.32 2.80
CA GLU A 25 -4.96 -3.97 3.37
C GLU A 25 -4.60 -2.51 3.09
N TRP A 26 -4.92 -1.99 1.90
CA TRP A 26 -4.69 -0.57 1.60
C TRP A 26 -5.52 0.34 2.52
N ASN A 27 -6.79 0.01 2.75
CA ASN A 27 -7.64 0.79 3.66
C ASN A 27 -7.12 0.72 5.10
N ALA A 28 -6.70 -0.46 5.57
CA ALA A 28 -6.11 -0.62 6.89
C ALA A 28 -4.82 0.20 7.04
N PHE A 29 -3.94 0.17 6.04
CA PHE A 29 -2.71 0.97 6.01
C PHE A 29 -3.00 2.47 6.16
N ILE A 30 -3.92 3.02 5.37
CA ILE A 30 -4.30 4.43 5.45
C ILE A 30 -4.93 4.78 6.81
N SER A 31 -5.72 3.87 7.38
CA SER A 31 -6.30 4.06 8.71
C SER A 31 -5.20 4.16 9.78
N GLY A 32 -4.25 3.23 9.80
CA GLY A 32 -3.16 3.24 10.78
C GLY A 32 -2.26 4.46 10.65
N VAL A 33 -1.98 4.92 9.41
CA VAL A 33 -1.25 6.18 9.17
C VAL A 33 -1.99 7.37 9.78
N LYS A 34 -3.31 7.47 9.59
CA LYS A 34 -4.13 8.56 10.15
C LYS A 34 -4.24 8.51 11.67
N SER A 35 -4.24 7.32 12.25
CA SER A 35 -4.26 7.10 13.70
C SER A 35 -2.89 7.33 14.37
N GLY A 36 -1.82 7.50 13.58
CA GLY A 36 -0.46 7.67 14.10
C GLY A 36 0.17 6.36 14.58
N GLU A 37 -0.29 5.20 14.10
CA GLU A 37 0.18 3.87 14.55
C GLU A 37 1.59 3.53 14.05
N PHE A 38 2.09 4.25 13.04
CA PHE A 38 3.39 4.00 12.40
C PHE A 38 4.43 5.11 12.65
N GLY A 39 4.22 5.91 13.71
CA GLY A 39 5.10 7.02 14.12
C GLY A 39 6.21 6.60 15.07
#